data_AF-A0AAV5C888-F1
#
_entry.id   AF-A0AAV5C888-F1
#
_cell.length_a   1.000
_cell.length_b   1.000
_cell.length_c   1.000
_cell.angle_alpha   90.00
_cell.angle_beta   90.00
_cell.angle_gamma   90.00
#
_symmetry.space_group_name_H-M   'P 1'
#
loop_
_entity.id
_entity.type
_entity.pdbx_description
1 polymer ?
#
loop_
_entity_poly.entity_id
_entity_poly.type
_entity_poly.pdbx_seq_one_letter_code
_entity_poly.pdbx_strand_id
1 'polypeptide(L)'
;MRACNLCLGGSDVRAFSVLQEWCDKQMEFVLEHGKPERTAAMKAGSDRHAQLEQEVVERVDVAIKSAEESWAVRFMNFIVGTNQLLFNGLTREIPVIGVVGGSWMVGIIDEIRMPMDDSSFHPILVDTKTRFRPTMPSEAQKRNGRLQLMCYKYLWDNLITEKFPVENFFSYFDLDPNYLLSDDVKWYISSLGFNAKTFEDVLKYFKVTCHTLSRSQDQLLLR
;
A
#
# COMPACT_ATOMS: atom_id res chain seq x y z
N MET A 1 -3.81 16.20 8.60
CA MET A 1 -3.42 14.98 9.34
C MET A 1 -4.25 13.84 8.79
N ARG A 2 -3.68 13.04 7.87
CA ARG A 2 -4.37 11.88 7.25
C ARG A 2 -4.51 10.77 8.31
N ALA A 3 -5.52 9.90 8.15
CA ALA A 3 -5.58 8.63 8.88
C ALA A 3 -4.33 7.80 8.56
N CYS A 4 -3.91 6.93 9.47
CA CYS A 4 -2.87 5.95 9.15
C CYS A 4 -3.30 5.09 7.94
N ASN A 5 -2.37 4.83 7.02
CA ASN A 5 -2.64 4.09 5.79
C ASN A 5 -2.39 2.57 5.97
N LEU A 6 -2.19 2.08 7.21
CA LEU A 6 -2.12 0.66 7.54
C LEU A 6 -3.49 0.11 7.96
N CYS A 7 -4.02 -0.80 7.16
CA CYS A 7 -5.31 -1.45 7.35
C CYS A 7 -5.14 -2.89 7.84
N LEU A 8 -5.90 -3.30 8.86
CA LEU A 8 -6.13 -4.72 9.15
C LEU A 8 -7.13 -5.27 8.12
N GLY A 9 -6.82 -6.43 7.55
CA GLY A 9 -7.49 -7.04 6.39
C GLY A 9 -9.01 -6.88 6.36
N GLY A 10 -9.46 -6.03 5.43
CA GLY A 10 -10.84 -5.79 5.02
C GLY A 10 -10.84 -4.83 3.83
N SER A 11 -11.88 -4.84 2.99
CA SER A 11 -12.06 -4.00 1.79
C SER A 11 -12.14 -2.49 2.09
N ASP A 12 -11.97 -2.10 3.35
CA ASP A 12 -12.31 -0.79 3.85
C ASP A 12 -11.14 -0.23 4.66
N VAL A 13 -10.60 0.91 4.23
CA VAL A 13 -9.36 1.53 4.73
C VAL A 13 -9.43 1.73 6.25
N ARG A 14 -8.52 1.09 7.00
CA ARG A 14 -8.33 1.25 8.46
C ARG A 14 -6.94 1.83 8.74
N ALA A 15 -6.78 2.40 9.92
CA ALA A 15 -5.61 3.19 10.30
C ALA A 15 -5.00 2.66 11.59
N PHE A 16 -3.74 2.22 11.56
CA PHE A 16 -2.97 1.77 12.72
C PHE A 16 -2.43 2.95 13.56
N SER A 17 -2.73 3.01 14.87
CA SER A 17 -2.05 3.92 15.81
C SER A 17 -1.72 3.21 17.15
N VAL A 18 -0.53 3.50 17.70
CA VAL A 18 0.31 2.57 18.48
C VAL A 18 0.00 2.49 19.99
N LEU A 19 -1.25 2.47 20.38
CA LEU A 19 -1.59 2.00 21.72
C LEU A 19 -2.56 0.86 21.47
N GLN A 20 -2.17 -0.38 21.78
CA GLN A 20 -3.01 -1.56 21.57
C GLN A 20 -4.42 -1.31 22.13
N GLU A 21 -4.48 -0.77 23.35
CA GLU A 21 -5.73 -0.34 24.00
C GLU A 21 -6.47 0.77 23.24
N TRP A 22 -5.78 1.73 22.62
CA TRP A 22 -6.42 2.77 21.80
C TRP A 22 -6.87 2.23 20.44
N CYS A 23 -6.11 1.35 19.81
CA CYS A 23 -6.49 0.67 18.56
C CYS A 23 -7.71 -0.21 18.79
N ASP A 24 -7.72 -0.97 19.89
CA ASP A 24 -8.82 -1.85 20.28
C ASP A 24 -10.06 -1.02 20.65
N LYS A 25 -9.89 0.06 21.43
CA LYS A 25 -11.00 0.96 21.78
C LYS A 25 -11.52 1.75 20.58
N GLN A 26 -10.64 2.19 19.67
CA GLN A 26 -11.04 2.87 18.45
C GLN A 26 -11.73 1.89 17.49
N MET A 27 -11.31 0.62 17.46
CA MET A 27 -12.00 -0.44 16.71
C MET A 27 -13.39 -0.69 17.28
N GLU A 28 -13.50 -0.89 18.59
CA GLU A 28 -14.77 -1.03 19.31
C GLU A 28 -15.68 0.17 19.01
N PHE A 29 -15.15 1.39 19.10
CA PHE A 29 -15.89 2.61 18.80
C PHE A 29 -16.39 2.66 17.35
N VAL A 30 -15.56 2.26 16.37
CA VAL A 30 -15.97 2.22 14.95
C VAL A 30 -17.00 1.12 14.69
N LEU A 31 -16.89 -0.04 15.35
CA LEU A 31 -17.88 -1.11 15.24
C LEU A 31 -19.23 -0.70 15.84
N GLU A 32 -19.21 0.01 16.96
CA GLU A 32 -20.42 0.47 17.66
C GLU A 32 -21.06 1.72 17.03
N HIS A 33 -20.25 2.67 16.56
CA HIS A 33 -20.71 4.02 16.18
C HIS A 33 -20.46 4.36 14.70
N GLY A 34 -19.89 3.43 13.93
CA GLY A 34 -19.49 3.68 12.55
C GLY A 34 -18.21 4.52 12.43
N LYS A 35 -17.76 4.73 11.19
CA LYS A 35 -16.52 5.49 10.94
C LYS A 35 -16.75 6.98 11.16
N PRO A 36 -15.88 7.66 11.93
CA PRO A 36 -15.95 9.11 12.06
C PRO A 36 -15.70 9.78 10.71
N GLU A 37 -16.44 10.86 10.44
CA GLU A 37 -16.27 11.62 9.21
C GLU A 37 -14.84 12.18 9.07
N ARG A 38 -14.38 12.24 7.81
CA ARG A 38 -13.07 12.79 7.51
C ARG A 38 -13.04 14.29 7.80
N THR A 39 -12.15 14.71 8.69
CA THR A 39 -11.92 16.13 8.97
C THR A 39 -11.41 16.87 7.73
N ALA A 40 -11.60 18.19 7.68
CA ALA A 40 -11.07 19.03 6.59
C ALA A 40 -9.56 18.83 6.38
N ALA A 41 -8.80 18.68 7.48
CA ALA A 41 -7.37 18.42 7.44
C ALA A 41 -6.99 17.01 6.94
N MET A 42 -7.90 16.03 7.01
CA MET A 42 -7.73 14.71 6.40
C MET A 42 -8.07 14.72 4.91
N LYS A 43 -9.05 15.53 4.49
CA LYS A 43 -9.43 15.72 3.07
C LYS A 43 -8.29 16.43 2.32
N ALA A 44 -7.91 17.62 2.76
CA ALA A 44 -6.79 18.38 2.18
C ALA A 44 -5.47 17.59 2.16
N GLY A 45 -5.28 16.71 3.14
CA GLY A 45 -4.14 15.79 3.15
C GLY A 45 -4.19 14.81 1.99
N SER A 46 -5.30 14.11 1.80
CA SER A 46 -5.45 13.20 0.66
C SER A 46 -5.40 13.90 -0.69
N ASP A 47 -5.93 15.11 -0.80
CA ASP A 47 -5.88 15.86 -2.06
C ASP A 47 -4.44 16.16 -2.47
N ARG A 48 -3.57 16.51 -1.51
CA ARG A 48 -2.14 16.71 -1.78
C ARG A 48 -1.45 15.42 -2.24
N HIS A 49 -1.77 14.28 -1.63
CA HIS A 49 -1.22 12.99 -2.06
C HIS A 49 -1.68 12.63 -3.47
N ALA A 50 -2.97 12.82 -3.77
CA ALA A 50 -3.52 12.59 -5.10
C ALA A 50 -2.83 13.48 -6.16
N GLN A 51 -2.56 14.75 -5.83
CA GLN A 51 -1.81 15.65 -6.70
C GLN A 51 -0.39 15.14 -6.94
N LEU A 52 0.32 14.72 -5.89
CA LEU A 52 1.69 14.17 -6.00
C LEU A 52 1.72 12.86 -6.80
N GLU A 53 0.72 12.00 -6.63
CA GLU A 53 0.56 10.76 -7.40
C GLU A 53 0.39 11.04 -8.89
N GLN A 54 -0.45 12.03 -9.24
CA GLN A 54 -0.68 12.46 -10.62
C GLN A 54 0.58 13.03 -11.31
N GLU A 55 1.59 13.48 -10.56
CA GLU A 55 2.89 13.88 -11.13
C GLU A 55 3.68 12.68 -11.68
N VAL A 56 3.38 11.47 -11.22
CA VAL A 56 4.15 10.25 -11.53
C VAL A 56 3.32 9.26 -12.36
N VAL A 57 2.02 9.14 -12.10
CA VAL A 57 1.15 8.13 -12.71
C VAL A 57 -0.18 8.74 -13.12
N GLU A 58 -0.63 8.42 -14.33
CA GLU A 58 -2.00 8.72 -14.76
C GLU A 58 -2.98 7.73 -14.14
N ARG A 59 -4.04 8.25 -13.52
CA ARG A 59 -5.09 7.40 -12.93
C ARG A 59 -5.98 6.84 -14.03
N VAL A 60 -6.13 5.53 -14.03
CA VAL A 60 -7.07 4.81 -14.90
C VAL A 60 -8.22 4.31 -14.04
N ASP A 61 -9.43 4.77 -14.34
CA ASP A 61 -10.64 4.29 -13.67
C ASP A 61 -11.03 2.93 -14.24
N VAL A 62 -10.97 1.89 -13.40
CA VAL A 62 -11.34 0.52 -13.76
C VAL A 62 -12.61 0.14 -13.01
N ALA A 63 -13.62 -0.34 -13.73
CA ALA A 63 -14.85 -0.83 -13.11
C ALA A 63 -14.57 -2.15 -12.37
N ILE A 64 -14.73 -2.15 -11.05
CA ILE A 64 -14.51 -3.30 -10.17
C ILE A 64 -15.87 -3.87 -9.73
N LYS A 65 -16.08 -5.17 -9.94
CA LYS A 65 -17.34 -5.87 -9.64
C LYS A 65 -17.20 -6.90 -8.51
N SER A 66 -15.98 -7.30 -8.16
CA SER A 66 -15.74 -8.29 -7.09
C SER A 66 -14.53 -7.95 -6.21
N ALA A 67 -14.38 -8.71 -5.10
CA ALA A 67 -13.22 -8.59 -4.22
C ALA A 67 -11.93 -9.05 -4.92
N GLU A 68 -12.00 -10.12 -5.73
CA GLU A 68 -10.89 -10.62 -6.54
C GLU A 68 -10.40 -9.56 -7.52
N GLU A 69 -11.31 -8.85 -8.19
CA GLU A 69 -10.94 -7.76 -9.10
C GLU A 69 -10.29 -6.58 -8.36
N SER A 70 -10.79 -6.24 -7.17
CA SER A 70 -10.17 -5.21 -6.33
C SER A 70 -8.73 -5.57 -5.96
N TRP A 71 -8.50 -6.83 -5.59
CA TRP A 71 -7.16 -7.34 -5.31
C TRP A 71 -6.29 -7.43 -6.56
N ALA A 72 -6.84 -7.88 -7.69
CA ALA A 72 -6.14 -7.94 -8.97
C ALA A 72 -5.60 -6.56 -9.37
N VAL A 73 -6.45 -5.53 -9.36
CA VAL A 73 -6.06 -4.15 -9.64
C VAL A 73 -5.00 -3.68 -8.63
N ARG A 74 -5.13 -4.01 -7.34
CA ARG A 74 -4.14 -3.64 -6.33
C ARG A 74 -2.76 -4.28 -6.59
N PHE A 75 -2.71 -5.55 -6.99
CA PHE A 75 -1.45 -6.20 -7.36
C PHE A 75 -0.88 -5.65 -8.66
N MET A 76 -1.72 -5.31 -9.65
CA MET A 76 -1.26 -4.62 -10.86
C MET A 76 -0.65 -3.25 -10.55
N ASN A 77 -1.27 -2.47 -9.65
CA ASN A 77 -0.71 -1.20 -9.20
C ASN A 77 0.68 -1.37 -8.55
N PHE A 78 0.88 -2.43 -7.76
CA PHE A 78 2.20 -2.76 -7.22
C PHE A 78 3.21 -3.08 -8.33
N ILE A 79 2.81 -3.89 -9.33
CA ILE A 79 3.69 -4.28 -10.45
C ILE A 79 4.09 -3.05 -11.27
N VAL A 80 3.12 -2.23 -11.66
CA VAL A 80 3.34 -1.01 -12.44
C VAL A 80 4.23 -0.04 -11.67
N GLY A 81 3.94 0.22 -10.40
CA GLY A 81 4.72 1.13 -9.60
C GLY A 81 6.14 0.61 -9.30
N THR A 82 6.32 -0.71 -9.18
CA THR A 82 7.65 -1.33 -9.12
C THR A 82 8.44 -1.10 -10.40
N ASN A 83 7.81 -1.29 -11.57
CA ASN A 83 8.46 -1.01 -12.84
C ASN A 83 8.88 0.46 -12.93
N GLN A 84 8.00 1.40 -12.54
CA GLN A 84 8.33 2.82 -12.46
C GLN A 84 9.52 3.10 -11.53
N LEU A 85 9.56 2.45 -10.36
CA LEU A 85 10.70 2.59 -9.45
C LEU A 85 12.01 2.15 -10.10
N LEU A 86 12.00 1.04 -10.83
CA LEU A 86 13.19 0.49 -11.49
C LEU A 86 13.63 1.33 -12.70
N PHE A 87 12.70 1.87 -13.48
CA PHE A 87 13.02 2.64 -14.70
C PHE A 87 13.26 4.14 -14.44
N ASN A 88 12.48 4.75 -13.56
CA ASN A 88 12.49 6.20 -13.31
C ASN A 88 13.12 6.57 -11.97
N GLY A 89 13.42 5.60 -11.10
CA GLY A 89 13.99 5.81 -9.77
C GLY A 89 13.02 6.36 -8.74
N LEU A 90 11.73 6.48 -9.06
CA LEU A 90 10.70 7.06 -8.20
C LEU A 90 9.34 6.43 -8.47
N THR A 91 8.59 6.14 -7.42
CA THR A 91 7.17 5.77 -7.50
C THR A 91 6.40 6.26 -6.25
N ARG A 92 5.07 6.27 -6.32
CA ARG A 92 4.18 6.78 -5.27
C ARG A 92 2.95 5.90 -5.08
N GLU A 93 2.38 5.98 -3.88
CA GLU A 93 1.16 5.26 -3.43
C GLU A 93 1.21 3.74 -3.76
N ILE A 94 2.36 3.11 -3.50
CA ILE A 94 2.56 1.66 -3.73
C ILE A 94 1.81 0.87 -2.65
N PRO A 95 0.88 -0.03 -3.02
CA PRO A 95 0.23 -0.90 -2.06
C PRO A 95 1.15 -2.05 -1.65
N VAL A 96 1.38 -2.23 -0.35
CA VAL A 96 2.11 -3.38 0.22
C VAL A 96 1.18 -4.21 1.10
N ILE A 97 1.40 -5.52 1.13
CA ILE A 97 0.61 -6.45 1.92
C ILE A 97 1.51 -7.50 2.56
N GLY A 98 1.17 -7.92 3.77
CA GLY A 98 1.87 -9.00 4.45
C GLY A 98 1.21 -9.35 5.77
N VAL A 99 1.76 -10.34 6.45
CA VAL A 99 1.33 -10.76 7.78
C VAL A 99 2.24 -10.12 8.82
N VAL A 100 1.66 -9.44 9.81
CA VAL A 100 2.37 -8.84 10.93
C VAL A 100 1.70 -9.29 12.22
N GLY A 101 2.45 -9.96 13.10
CA GLY A 101 1.89 -10.49 14.36
C GLY A 101 0.70 -11.45 14.15
N GLY A 102 0.72 -12.25 13.08
CA GLY A 102 -0.35 -13.19 12.74
C GLY A 102 -1.58 -12.56 12.07
N SER A 103 -1.59 -11.24 11.85
CA SER A 103 -2.70 -10.53 11.19
C SER A 103 -2.30 -10.02 9.82
N TRP A 104 -3.19 -10.12 8.84
CA TRP A 104 -2.99 -9.50 7.53
C TRP A 104 -3.06 -7.98 7.64
N MET A 105 -2.02 -7.31 7.13
CA MET A 105 -1.92 -5.87 7.04
C MET A 105 -1.74 -5.44 5.59
N VAL A 106 -2.42 -4.36 5.21
CA VAL A 106 -2.25 -3.67 3.93
C VAL A 106 -1.81 -2.25 4.19
N GLY A 107 -0.71 -1.84 3.58
CA GLY A 107 -0.19 -0.48 3.63
C GLY A 107 -0.19 0.18 2.26
N ILE A 108 -0.19 1.52 2.22
CA ILE A 108 0.09 2.29 1.01
C ILE A 108 1.30 3.18 1.31
N ILE A 109 2.43 2.88 0.67
CA ILE A 109 3.66 3.65 0.83
C ILE A 109 3.56 4.89 -0.05
N ASP A 110 3.63 6.06 0.56
CA ASP A 110 3.39 7.33 -0.14
C ASP A 110 4.40 7.56 -1.27
N GLU A 111 5.67 7.24 -1.03
CA GLU A 111 6.75 7.46 -1.99
C GLU A 111 7.92 6.49 -1.76
N ILE A 112 8.48 5.95 -2.85
CA ILE A 112 9.67 5.11 -2.84
C ILE A 112 10.66 5.68 -3.84
N ARG A 113 11.93 5.81 -3.43
CA ARG A 113 13.01 6.35 -4.25
C ARG A 113 14.18 5.40 -4.34
N MET A 114 14.75 5.25 -5.54
CA MET A 114 16.10 4.74 -5.67
C MET A 114 17.07 5.84 -5.22
N PRO A 115 18.13 5.48 -4.49
CA PRO A 115 19.11 6.46 -4.07
C PRO A 115 19.93 6.92 -5.30
N MET A 116 20.46 8.15 -5.22
CA MET A 116 21.15 8.80 -6.35
C MET A 116 22.60 8.32 -6.52
N ASP A 117 23.14 7.63 -5.51
CA ASP A 117 24.47 7.06 -5.54
C ASP A 117 24.44 5.63 -6.11
N ASP A 118 25.18 5.40 -7.20
CA ASP A 118 25.30 4.09 -7.88
C ASP A 118 25.84 2.96 -6.98
N SER A 119 26.24 3.26 -5.74
CA SER A 119 26.69 2.28 -4.75
C SER A 119 25.57 1.55 -4.01
N SER A 120 24.32 2.05 -4.04
CA SER A 120 23.21 1.46 -3.28
C SER A 120 22.04 1.12 -4.19
N PHE A 121 21.72 -0.17 -4.29
CA PHE A 121 20.52 -0.63 -5.00
C PHE A 121 19.30 -0.72 -4.08
N HIS A 122 19.40 -0.22 -2.84
CA HIS A 122 18.35 -0.36 -1.83
C HIS A 122 17.45 0.88 -1.84
N PRO A 123 16.12 0.73 -2.06
CA PRO A 123 15.21 1.86 -2.09
C PRO A 123 15.02 2.51 -0.72
N ILE A 124 14.72 3.80 -0.73
CA ILE A 124 14.37 4.61 0.44
C ILE A 124 12.85 4.76 0.47
N LEU A 125 12.24 4.40 1.59
CA LEU A 125 10.81 4.60 1.83
C LEU A 125 10.57 5.96 2.45
N VAL A 126 9.64 6.71 1.86
CA VAL A 126 9.32 8.08 2.25
C VAL A 126 7.83 8.18 2.58
N ASP A 127 7.53 8.69 3.76
CA ASP A 127 6.17 8.98 4.22
C ASP A 127 5.99 10.49 4.31
N THR A 128 5.00 11.03 3.60
CA THR A 128 4.76 12.48 3.52
C THR A 128 3.54 12.83 4.37
N LYS A 129 3.72 13.72 5.36
CA LYS A 129 2.65 14.14 6.27
C LYS A 129 2.27 15.59 6.05
N THR A 130 1.02 15.79 5.63
CA THR A 130 0.42 17.12 5.51
C THR A 130 0.03 17.70 6.87
N ARG A 131 0.60 18.87 7.19
CA ARG A 131 0.37 19.60 8.43
C ARG A 131 -0.65 20.73 8.21
N PHE A 132 -1.51 20.94 9.21
CA PHE A 132 -2.44 22.07 9.23
C PHE A 132 -1.79 23.35 9.79
N ARG A 133 -0.83 23.21 10.70
CA ARG A 133 -0.09 24.32 11.31
C ARG A 133 1.38 24.28 10.86
N PRO A 134 2.02 25.45 10.66
CA PRO A 134 3.44 25.54 10.31
C PRO A 134 4.39 25.25 11.49
N THR A 135 3.86 24.91 12.65
CA THR A 135 4.65 24.52 13.83
C THR A 135 5.15 23.08 13.72
N MET A 136 6.33 22.83 14.29
CA MET A 136 6.86 21.47 14.41
C MET A 136 5.85 20.54 15.09
N PRO A 137 5.68 19.31 14.60
CA PRO A 137 4.81 18.34 15.25
C PRO A 137 5.34 17.97 16.64
N SER A 138 4.40 17.63 17.52
CA SER A 138 4.74 17.01 18.80
C SER A 138 5.44 15.66 18.60
N GLU A 139 6.21 15.22 19.60
CA GLU A 139 6.89 13.92 19.55
C GLU A 139 5.92 12.74 19.42
N ALA A 140 4.72 12.83 19.99
CA ALA A 140 3.67 11.83 19.81
C ALA A 140 3.27 11.68 18.33
N GLN A 141 3.11 12.81 17.62
CA GLN A 141 2.78 12.79 16.19
C GLN A 141 3.93 12.23 15.35
N LYS A 142 5.18 12.57 15.68
CA LYS A 142 6.36 12.00 15.00
C LYS A 142 6.47 10.50 15.26
N ARG A 143 6.17 10.04 16.49
CA ARG A 143 6.20 8.61 16.85
C ARG A 143 5.26 7.78 15.99
N ASN A 144 4.04 8.27 15.73
CA ASN A 144 3.10 7.57 14.86
C ASN A 144 3.62 7.46 13.41
N GLY A 145 4.16 8.56 12.85
CA GLY A 145 4.78 8.53 11.52
C GLY A 145 5.99 7.59 11.44
N ARG A 146 6.84 7.59 12.49
CA ARG A 146 7.97 6.64 12.59
C ARG A 146 7.50 5.20 12.61
N LEU A 147 6.48 4.85 13.41
CA LEU A 147 5.99 3.47 13.42
C LEU A 147 5.40 3.08 12.07
N GLN A 148 4.62 3.97 11.44
CA GLN A 148 4.06 3.70 10.13
C GLN A 148 5.16 3.34 9.11
N LEU A 149 6.26 4.11 9.09
CA LEU A 149 7.43 3.80 8.28
C LEU A 149 8.08 2.46 8.65
N MET A 150 8.20 2.13 9.94
CA MET A 150 8.72 0.84 10.38
C MET A 150 7.84 -0.33 9.89
N CYS A 151 6.52 -0.18 9.94
CA CYS A 151 5.60 -1.17 9.40
C CYS A 151 5.72 -1.30 7.88
N TYR A 152 5.88 -0.19 7.15
CA TYR A 152 6.13 -0.24 5.71
C TYR A 152 7.42 -0.95 5.36
N LYS A 153 8.51 -0.64 6.07
CA LYS A 153 9.78 -1.36 5.91
C LYS A 153 9.61 -2.85 6.14
N TYR A 154 8.93 -3.23 7.22
CA TYR A 154 8.68 -4.65 7.52
C TYR A 154 7.87 -5.34 6.42
N LEU A 155 6.77 -4.73 5.97
CA LEU A 155 5.94 -5.28 4.89
C LEU A 155 6.71 -5.37 3.57
N TRP A 156 7.44 -4.33 3.19
CA TRP A 156 8.26 -4.29 1.97
C TRP A 156 9.36 -5.35 1.98
N ASP A 157 10.17 -5.39 3.05
CA ASP A 157 11.29 -6.32 3.14
C ASP A 157 10.80 -7.78 3.18
N ASN A 158 9.66 -8.06 3.82
CA ASN A 158 9.07 -9.41 3.85
C ASN A 158 8.48 -9.83 2.51
N LEU A 159 7.85 -8.93 1.76
CA LEU A 159 7.36 -9.22 0.41
C LEU A 159 8.48 -9.73 -0.51
N ILE A 160 9.71 -9.26 -0.27
CA ILE A 160 10.89 -9.55 -1.10
C ILE A 160 11.62 -10.79 -0.58
N THR A 161 11.77 -10.89 0.74
CA THR A 161 12.60 -11.93 1.37
C THR A 161 11.82 -13.24 1.55
N GLU A 162 10.54 -13.15 1.88
CA GLU A 162 9.69 -14.29 2.15
C GLU A 162 8.81 -14.62 0.95
N LYS A 163 8.49 -15.90 0.78
CA LYS A 163 7.51 -16.30 -0.23
C LYS A 163 6.14 -15.84 0.23
N PHE A 164 5.50 -14.96 -0.55
CA PHE A 164 4.13 -14.53 -0.30
C PHE A 164 3.21 -15.75 -0.06
N PRO A 165 2.50 -15.84 1.09
CA PRO A 165 1.76 -17.04 1.49
C PRO A 165 0.41 -17.10 0.79
N VAL A 166 0.44 -17.48 -0.49
CA VAL A 166 -0.71 -17.47 -1.42
C VAL A 166 -1.90 -18.29 -0.90
N GLU A 167 -1.65 -19.50 -0.38
CA GLU A 167 -2.71 -20.40 0.10
C GLU A 167 -3.47 -19.77 1.28
N ASN A 168 -2.73 -19.24 2.26
CA ASN A 168 -3.29 -18.54 3.40
C ASN A 168 -4.00 -17.25 2.98
N PHE A 169 -3.52 -16.57 1.94
CA PHE A 169 -4.14 -15.35 1.41
C PHE A 169 -5.53 -15.63 0.86
N PHE A 170 -5.66 -16.59 -0.07
CA PHE A 170 -6.95 -16.94 -0.66
C PHE A 170 -7.94 -17.43 0.40
N SER A 171 -7.49 -18.32 1.29
CA SER A 171 -8.35 -18.84 2.35
C SER A 171 -8.79 -17.76 3.34
N TYR A 172 -7.91 -16.82 3.73
CA TYR A 172 -8.25 -15.79 4.70
C TYR A 172 -9.23 -14.76 4.15
N PHE A 173 -9.06 -14.37 2.88
CA PHE A 173 -9.92 -13.38 2.24
C PHE A 173 -11.14 -13.97 1.53
N ASP A 174 -11.32 -15.29 1.58
CA ASP A 174 -12.41 -16.03 0.91
C ASP A 174 -12.47 -15.69 -0.60
N LEU A 175 -11.32 -15.86 -1.27
CA LEU A 175 -11.14 -15.49 -2.69
C LEU A 175 -10.95 -16.74 -3.54
N ASP A 176 -11.57 -16.75 -4.74
CA ASP A 176 -11.36 -17.83 -5.72
C ASP A 176 -10.13 -17.54 -6.61
N PRO A 177 -9.05 -18.36 -6.56
CA PRO A 177 -7.91 -18.21 -7.47
C PRO A 177 -8.30 -18.32 -8.95
N ASN A 178 -9.31 -19.13 -9.27
CA ASN A 178 -9.75 -19.39 -10.64
C ASN A 178 -10.78 -18.38 -11.15
N TYR A 179 -11.10 -17.36 -10.34
CA TYR A 179 -12.03 -16.30 -10.71
C TYR A 179 -11.61 -15.68 -12.05
N LEU A 180 -12.54 -15.69 -13.01
CA LEU A 180 -12.35 -15.07 -14.33
C LEU A 180 -12.60 -13.57 -14.23
N LEU A 181 -11.55 -12.79 -14.50
CA LEU A 181 -11.62 -11.33 -14.48
C LEU A 181 -12.61 -10.83 -15.54
N SER A 182 -13.30 -9.72 -15.28
CA SER A 182 -14.18 -9.08 -16.27
C SER A 182 -13.38 -8.47 -17.42
N ASP A 183 -14.07 -8.17 -18.51
CA ASP A 183 -13.43 -7.58 -19.70
C ASP A 183 -12.82 -6.20 -19.40
N ASP A 184 -13.40 -5.43 -18.47
CA ASP A 184 -12.88 -4.13 -18.03
C ASP A 184 -11.49 -4.30 -17.38
N VAL A 185 -11.36 -5.25 -16.45
CA VAL A 185 -10.09 -5.54 -15.75
C VAL A 185 -9.09 -6.20 -16.70
N LYS A 186 -9.52 -7.12 -17.56
CA LYS A 186 -8.65 -7.73 -18.58
C LYS A 186 -8.10 -6.72 -19.56
N TRP A 187 -8.93 -5.77 -20.01
CA TRP A 187 -8.51 -4.67 -20.87
C TRP A 187 -7.47 -3.81 -20.17
N TYR A 188 -7.70 -3.44 -18.91
CA TYR A 188 -6.74 -2.70 -18.11
C TYR A 188 -5.39 -3.43 -18.01
N ILE A 189 -5.39 -4.71 -17.64
CA ILE A 189 -4.17 -5.53 -17.56
C ILE A 189 -3.45 -5.61 -18.92
N SER A 190 -4.21 -5.77 -20.01
CA SER A 190 -3.67 -5.80 -21.37
C SER A 190 -3.05 -4.47 -21.78
N SER A 191 -3.65 -3.34 -21.36
CA SER A 191 -3.10 -1.99 -21.60
C SER A 191 -1.74 -1.77 -20.96
N LEU A 192 -1.45 -2.51 -19.87
CA LEU A 192 -0.17 -2.50 -19.17
C LEU A 192 0.86 -3.49 -19.78
N GLY A 193 0.49 -4.22 -20.84
CA GLY A 193 1.35 -5.20 -21.51
C GLY A 193 1.35 -6.59 -20.89
N PHE A 194 0.40 -6.90 -19.99
CA PHE A 194 0.27 -8.22 -19.37
C PHE A 194 -0.92 -8.99 -19.94
N ASN A 195 -0.92 -10.32 -19.81
CA ASN A 195 -2.02 -11.16 -20.25
C ASN A 195 -2.45 -12.08 -19.12
N ALA A 196 -3.45 -11.66 -18.35
CA ALA A 196 -4.03 -12.43 -17.26
C ALA A 196 -5.53 -12.68 -17.53
N LYS A 197 -5.97 -13.93 -17.36
CA LYS A 197 -7.38 -14.30 -17.50
C LYS A 197 -8.03 -14.51 -16.14
N THR A 198 -7.28 -15.10 -15.20
CA THR A 198 -7.72 -15.37 -13.84
C THR A 198 -7.03 -14.48 -12.83
N PHE A 199 -7.55 -14.47 -11.61
CA PHE A 199 -6.87 -13.79 -10.49
C PHE A 199 -5.52 -14.45 -10.13
N GLU A 200 -5.41 -15.78 -10.24
CA GLU A 200 -4.14 -16.48 -10.04
C GLU A 200 -3.04 -16.03 -11.02
N ASP A 201 -3.39 -15.74 -12.28
CA ASP A 201 -2.43 -15.23 -13.27
C ASP A 201 -1.79 -13.91 -12.81
N VAL A 202 -2.60 -13.00 -12.25
CA VAL A 202 -2.13 -11.72 -11.70
C VAL A 202 -1.18 -11.95 -10.52
N LEU A 203 -1.51 -12.89 -9.64
CA LEU A 203 -0.65 -13.24 -8.50
C LEU A 203 0.68 -13.86 -8.94
N LYS A 204 0.73 -14.61 -10.05
CA LYS A 204 1.99 -15.10 -10.62
C LYS A 204 2.89 -13.94 -11.05
N TYR A 205 2.35 -12.94 -11.75
CA TYR A 205 3.11 -11.75 -12.13
C TYR A 205 3.60 -10.98 -10.90
N PHE A 206 2.72 -10.76 -9.92
CA PHE A 206 3.08 -10.10 -8.66
C PHE A 206 4.26 -10.78 -7.97
N LYS A 207 4.21 -12.11 -7.83
CA LYS A 207 5.31 -12.87 -7.22
C LYS A 207 6.61 -12.70 -7.99
N VAL A 208 6.58 -12.78 -9.32
CA VAL A 208 7.80 -12.56 -10.14
C VAL A 208 8.38 -11.17 -9.89
N THR A 209 7.53 -10.14 -9.87
CA THR A 209 7.96 -8.76 -9.60
C THR A 209 8.59 -8.62 -8.21
N CYS A 210 8.05 -9.25 -7.16
CA CYS A 210 8.67 -9.23 -5.83
C CYS A 210 10.12 -9.75 -5.83
N HIS A 211 10.45 -10.74 -6.67
CA HIS A 211 11.82 -11.28 -6.76
C HIS A 211 12.80 -10.36 -7.51
N THR A 212 12.32 -9.35 -8.24
CA THR A 212 13.17 -8.37 -8.92
C THR A 212 13.61 -7.22 -8.03
N LEU A 213 13.00 -7.10 -6.85
CA LEU A 213 13.21 -6.00 -5.93
C LEU A 213 14.31 -6.30 -4.91
N SER A 214 14.88 -5.23 -4.37
CA SER A 214 15.83 -5.27 -3.26
C SER A 214 15.17 -4.77 -1.97
N ARG A 215 15.69 -5.25 -0.83
CA ARG A 215 15.29 -4.75 0.49
C ARG A 215 15.50 -3.25 0.60
N SER A 216 14.65 -2.58 1.36
CA SER A 216 14.77 -1.14 1.62
C SER A 216 15.96 -0.83 2.54
N GLN A 217 16.45 0.41 2.47
CA GLN A 217 17.48 0.91 3.41
C GLN A 217 16.98 0.90 4.85
N ASP A 218 17.91 0.94 5.80
CA ASP A 218 17.57 1.10 7.22
C ASP A 218 17.19 2.54 7.58
N GLN A 219 17.64 3.51 6.78
CA GLN A 219 17.23 4.89 6.91
C GLN A 219 15.87 5.11 6.23
N LEU A 220 14.89 5.52 7.02
CA LEU A 220 13.53 5.84 6.60
C LEU A 220 13.27 7.33 6.71
N LEU A 221 12.54 7.92 5.76
CA LEU A 221 12.35 9.37 5.71
C LEU A 221 10.90 9.77 6.00
N LEU A 222 10.71 10.52 7.09
CA LEU A 222 9.43 11.17 7.42
C LEU A 222 9.49 12.63 7.00
N ARG A 223 8.68 13.03 6.02
CA ARG A 223 8.62 14.39 5.45
C ARG A 223 7.38 15.14 5.94
#